data_AF-A0A959Y9B0-F1
#
_entry.id   AF-A0A959Y9B0-F1
#
_cell.length_a   1.000
_cell.length_b   1.000
_cell.length_c   1.000
_cell.angle_alpha   90.00
_cell.angle_beta   90.00
_cell.angle_gamma   90.00
#
_symmetry.space_group_name_H-M   'P 1'
#
loop_
_entity.id
_entity.type
_entity.pdbx_description
1 polymer ?
#
loop_
_entity_poly.entity_id
_entity_poly.type
_entity_poly.pdbx_seq_one_letter_code
_entity_poly.pdbx_strand_id
1 'polypeptide(L)'
;MPTALAVHGGAGTISRSLMTPAREKAYREALALALQRGHAVLQEGGAALDAVEAAVRALEDSPHFNAGRGSVFNADGQHEMDASLMCGSTLKAGAVASVQNVKNPVSLARRVLDTGQHVLISGLGAFEFAHKQKVELEDDQYFFDEFRYQQWQQTRGTDVYQLDHSGGTDDRKFGTVGAVALDAEGRLAAATSTGGMTNKRWQRIGDSPIIGA
;
A
#
# COMPACT_ATOMS: atom_id res chain seq x y z
N MET A 1 17.71 -19.76 12.66
CA MET A 1 18.37 -18.93 11.63
C MET A 1 18.05 -17.47 11.93
N PRO A 2 18.86 -16.49 11.50
CA PRO A 2 18.51 -15.08 11.69
C PRO A 2 17.24 -14.73 10.89
N THR A 3 16.32 -13.99 11.50
CA THR A 3 15.17 -13.38 10.83
C THR A 3 15.49 -11.95 10.44
N ALA A 4 14.92 -11.45 9.34
CA ALA A 4 15.07 -10.05 8.93
C ALA A 4 13.76 -9.48 8.42
N LEU A 5 13.54 -8.18 8.63
CA LEU A 5 12.40 -7.43 8.12
C LEU A 5 12.87 -6.04 7.72
N ALA A 6 12.46 -5.58 6.54
CA ALA A 6 12.62 -4.20 6.11
C ALA A 6 11.28 -3.68 5.57
N VAL A 7 11.02 -2.39 5.79
CA VAL A 7 9.82 -1.70 5.32
C VAL A 7 10.19 -0.37 4.66
N HIS A 8 9.34 0.13 3.76
CA HIS A 8 9.42 1.50 3.26
C HIS A 8 8.05 2.18 3.26
N GLY A 9 8.06 3.50 3.42
CA GLY A 9 6.88 4.37 3.32
C GLY A 9 6.92 5.31 2.11
N GLY A 10 7.76 4.98 1.11
CA GLY A 10 7.93 5.77 -0.09
C GLY A 10 9.34 6.25 -0.36
N ALA A 11 9.58 6.66 -1.61
CA ALA A 11 10.81 7.30 -2.04
C ALA A 11 10.62 8.81 -2.34
N GLY A 12 11.72 9.55 -2.33
CA GLY A 12 11.77 10.95 -2.75
C GLY A 12 12.02 11.95 -1.62
N THR A 13 12.40 13.17 -2.01
CA THR A 13 12.68 14.28 -1.09
C THR A 13 11.39 14.89 -0.55
N ILE A 14 11.15 14.78 0.75
CA ILE A 14 10.20 15.66 1.43
C ILE A 14 10.92 16.95 1.76
N SER A 15 10.40 18.09 1.31
CA SER A 15 11.04 19.38 1.57
C SER A 15 11.17 19.62 3.08
N ARG A 16 12.38 19.95 3.53
CA ARG A 16 12.69 20.15 4.95
C ARG A 16 11.83 21.25 5.57
N SER A 17 11.42 22.24 4.77
CA SER A 17 10.52 23.32 5.16
C SER A 17 9.10 22.85 5.46
N LEU A 18 8.66 21.73 4.88
CA LEU A 18 7.34 21.13 5.07
C LEU A 18 7.33 19.97 6.08
N MET A 19 8.51 19.60 6.60
CA MET A 19 8.70 18.53 7.58
C MET A 19 8.84 19.13 8.97
N THR A 20 7.71 19.35 9.64
CA THR A 20 7.71 19.77 11.05
C THR A 20 8.20 18.61 11.95
N PRO A 21 8.79 18.89 13.12
CA PRO A 21 9.20 17.84 14.06
C PRO A 21 8.07 16.87 14.43
N ALA A 22 6.84 17.38 14.56
CA ALA A 22 5.67 16.56 14.85
C ALA A 22 5.33 15.61 13.69
N ARG A 23 5.43 16.11 12.45
CA ARG A 23 5.19 15.30 11.25
C ARG A 23 6.28 14.23 11.08
N GLU A 24 7.55 14.59 11.25
CA GLU A 24 8.65 13.62 11.20
C GLU A 24 8.46 12.52 12.25
N LYS A 25 8.10 12.91 13.48
CA LYS A 25 7.79 11.97 14.55
C LYS A 25 6.67 11.01 14.16
N ALA A 26 5.56 11.51 13.60
CA ALA A 26 4.43 10.69 13.17
C ALA A 26 4.83 9.67 12.08
N TYR A 27 5.64 10.07 11.10
CA TYR A 27 6.19 9.13 10.10
C TYR A 27 7.04 8.05 10.74
N ARG A 28 7.93 8.42 11.67
CA ARG A 28 8.81 7.47 12.36
C ARG A 28 8.01 6.51 13.24
N GLU A 29 6.98 6.98 13.92
CA GLU A 29 6.10 6.16 14.73
C GLU A 29 5.31 5.16 13.86
N ALA A 30 4.81 5.58 12.71
CA ALA A 30 4.11 4.69 11.79
C ALA A 30 5.04 3.62 11.19
N LEU A 31 6.28 3.98 10.81
CA LEU A 31 7.29 3.01 10.36
C LEU A 31 7.70 2.04 11.48
N ALA A 32 7.87 2.55 12.70
CA ALA A 32 8.19 1.73 13.87
C ALA A 32 7.06 0.75 14.20
N LEU A 33 5.80 1.17 14.08
CA LEU A 33 4.64 0.30 14.26
C LEU A 33 4.62 -0.81 13.21
N ALA A 34 4.86 -0.50 11.94
CA ALA A 34 4.94 -1.51 10.88
C ALA A 34 6.04 -2.54 11.12
N LEU A 35 7.24 -2.07 11.51
CA LEU A 35 8.34 -2.95 11.92
C LEU A 35 7.96 -3.81 13.12
N GLN A 36 7.33 -3.22 14.15
CA GLN A 36 6.90 -3.95 15.34
C GLN A 36 5.90 -5.06 14.99
N ARG A 37 4.91 -4.77 14.14
CA ARG A 37 3.87 -5.73 13.74
C ARG A 37 4.46 -6.90 12.95
N GLY A 38 5.27 -6.63 11.94
CA GLY A 38 5.93 -7.69 11.18
C GLY A 38 6.95 -8.46 12.02
N HIS A 39 7.71 -7.78 12.87
CA HIS A 39 8.71 -8.43 13.71
C HIS A 39 8.10 -9.34 14.77
N ALA A 40 6.95 -8.97 15.34
CA ALA A 40 6.21 -9.82 16.27
C ALA A 40 5.88 -11.19 15.64
N VAL A 41 5.40 -11.19 14.39
CA VAL A 41 5.13 -12.43 13.64
C VAL A 41 6.39 -13.29 13.51
N LEU A 42 7.53 -12.68 13.16
CA LEU A 42 8.79 -13.42 13.01
C LEU A 42 9.32 -13.97 14.35
N GLN A 43 9.18 -13.20 15.45
CA GLN A 43 9.60 -13.63 16.80
C GLN A 43 8.77 -14.80 17.32
N GLU A 44 7.49 -14.88 16.92
CA GLU A 44 6.60 -15.99 17.25
C GLU A 44 6.81 -17.21 16.34
N GLY A 45 7.78 -17.17 15.42
CA GLY A 45 8.06 -18.25 14.46
C GLY A 45 7.10 -18.31 13.27
N GLY A 46 6.35 -17.23 13.02
CA GLY A 46 5.46 -17.10 11.87
C GLY A 46 6.21 -16.98 10.54
N ALA A 47 5.49 -17.20 9.44
CA ALA A 47 6.06 -17.18 8.09
C ALA A 47 6.40 -15.77 7.62
N ALA A 48 7.40 -15.64 6.74
CA ALA A 48 7.78 -14.36 6.14
C ALA A 48 6.60 -13.67 5.44
N LEU A 49 5.72 -14.46 4.83
CA LEU A 49 4.51 -13.97 4.13
C LEU A 49 3.54 -13.26 5.08
N ASP A 50 3.35 -13.82 6.28
CA ASP A 50 2.47 -13.24 7.30
C ASP A 50 3.10 -11.98 7.91
N ALA A 51 4.44 -11.96 8.03
CA ALA A 51 5.17 -10.80 8.54
C ALA A 51 5.09 -9.59 7.60
N VAL A 52 5.25 -9.79 6.28
CA VAL A 52 5.12 -8.67 5.31
C VAL A 52 3.68 -8.18 5.21
N GLU A 53 2.69 -9.06 5.29
CA GLU A 53 1.28 -8.67 5.33
C GLU A 53 0.99 -7.83 6.58
N ALA A 54 1.41 -8.27 7.77
CA ALA A 54 1.20 -7.54 9.01
C ALA A 54 1.88 -6.15 9.01
N ALA A 55 3.08 -6.06 8.45
CA ALA A 55 3.80 -4.79 8.31
C ALA A 55 3.09 -3.84 7.34
N VAL A 56 2.69 -4.31 6.15
CA VAL A 56 2.03 -3.47 5.14
C VAL A 56 0.63 -3.04 5.59
N ARG A 57 -0.14 -3.90 6.26
CA ARG A 57 -1.44 -3.51 6.86
C ARG A 57 -1.28 -2.31 7.80
N ALA A 58 -0.25 -2.31 8.65
CA ALA A 58 0.01 -1.20 9.56
C ALA A 58 0.39 0.10 8.82
N LEU A 59 1.01 -0.01 7.64
CA LEU A 59 1.31 1.14 6.78
C LEU A 59 0.05 1.62 6.04
N GLU A 60 -0.82 0.72 5.59
CA GLU A 60 -2.13 1.05 4.99
C GLU A 60 -3.09 1.71 5.97
N ASP A 61 -3.07 1.31 7.25
CA ASP A 61 -3.91 1.91 8.30
C ASP A 61 -3.45 3.34 8.67
N SER A 62 -2.23 3.72 8.29
CA SER A 62 -1.65 5.03 8.55
C SER A 62 -2.06 6.04 7.48
N PRO A 63 -2.61 7.21 7.85
CA PRO A 63 -2.96 8.25 6.88
C PRO A 63 -1.72 8.94 6.27
N HIS A 64 -0.52 8.62 6.76
CA HIS A 64 0.71 9.32 6.37
C HIS A 64 1.36 8.79 5.09
N PHE A 65 0.91 7.65 4.56
CA PHE A 65 1.49 7.03 3.37
C PHE A 65 0.46 6.92 2.24
N ASN A 66 0.90 6.88 0.99
CA ASN A 66 -0.03 6.70 -0.14
C ASN A 66 -0.41 5.22 -0.29
N ALA A 67 -1.14 4.67 0.67
CA ALA A 67 -1.71 3.33 0.63
C ALA A 67 -2.85 3.22 1.65
N GLY A 68 -3.86 2.39 1.37
CA GLY A 68 -5.01 2.23 2.26
C GLY A 68 -5.61 3.59 2.61
N ARG A 69 -5.69 3.87 3.91
CA ARG A 69 -6.28 5.08 4.49
C ARG A 69 -5.71 6.39 3.93
N GLY A 70 -4.41 6.44 3.61
CA GLY A 70 -3.75 7.67 3.12
C GLY A 70 -3.69 7.80 1.60
N SER A 71 -4.47 6.99 0.88
CA SER A 71 -4.47 6.93 -0.58
C SER A 71 -4.89 8.24 -1.23
N VAL A 72 -4.22 8.56 -2.33
CA VAL A 72 -4.53 9.73 -3.17
C VAL A 72 -5.88 9.61 -3.89
N PHE A 73 -6.38 10.73 -4.40
CA PHE A 73 -7.61 10.80 -5.20
C PHE A 73 -7.31 10.60 -6.69
N ASN A 74 -8.14 9.80 -7.37
CA ASN A 74 -8.17 9.70 -8.83
C ASN A 74 -8.86 10.93 -9.47
N ALA A 75 -8.96 10.98 -10.80
CA ALA A 75 -9.58 12.10 -11.50
C ALA A 75 -11.07 12.33 -11.14
N ASP A 76 -11.76 11.28 -10.72
CA ASP A 76 -13.18 11.30 -10.34
C ASP A 76 -13.40 11.63 -8.85
N GLY A 77 -12.32 11.87 -8.08
CA GLY A 77 -12.40 12.18 -6.66
C GLY A 77 -12.65 10.96 -5.78
N GLN A 78 -12.27 9.78 -6.26
CA GLN A 78 -12.37 8.50 -5.55
C GLN A 78 -10.99 7.93 -5.22
N HIS A 79 -10.95 6.98 -4.28
CA HIS A 79 -9.74 6.24 -3.95
C HIS A 79 -9.73 4.89 -4.65
N GLU A 80 -8.68 4.63 -5.43
CA GLU A 80 -8.46 3.36 -6.12
C GLU A 80 -7.09 2.83 -5.74
N MET A 81 -7.05 1.64 -5.15
CA MET A 81 -5.83 1.10 -4.56
C MET A 81 -5.36 -0.15 -5.28
N ASP A 82 -4.05 -0.36 -5.25
CA ASP A 82 -3.38 -1.50 -5.84
C ASP A 82 -2.48 -2.14 -4.77
N ALA A 83 -2.41 -3.47 -4.73
CA ALA A 83 -1.48 -4.18 -3.87
C ALA A 83 -1.10 -5.54 -4.43
N SER A 84 0.09 -6.02 -4.07
CA SER A 84 0.53 -7.40 -4.32
C SER A 84 1.39 -7.95 -3.19
N LEU A 85 1.49 -9.27 -3.14
CA LEU A 85 2.45 -9.98 -2.31
C LEU A 85 2.83 -11.33 -2.90
N MET A 86 4.04 -11.80 -2.56
CA MET A 86 4.63 -13.00 -3.14
C MET A 86 5.39 -13.80 -2.09
N CYS A 87 5.22 -15.12 -2.15
CA CYS A 87 5.96 -16.10 -1.36
C CYS A 87 7.15 -16.63 -2.15
N GLY A 88 8.37 -16.35 -1.70
CA GLY A 88 9.60 -16.71 -2.42
C GLY A 88 9.89 -18.21 -2.49
N SER A 89 9.41 -19.01 -1.53
CA SER A 89 9.65 -20.47 -1.53
C SER A 89 8.74 -21.24 -2.47
N THR A 90 7.53 -20.73 -2.72
CA THR A 90 6.51 -21.38 -3.57
C THR A 90 6.29 -20.67 -4.90
N LEU A 91 6.83 -19.46 -5.05
CA LEU A 91 6.57 -18.54 -6.15
C LEU A 91 5.09 -18.16 -6.33
N LYS A 92 4.22 -18.53 -5.38
CA LYS A 92 2.83 -18.10 -5.37
C LYS A 92 2.77 -16.61 -5.08
N ALA A 93 1.87 -15.94 -5.77
CA ALA A 93 1.62 -14.52 -5.62
C ALA A 93 0.12 -14.24 -5.66
N GLY A 94 -0.26 -13.12 -5.06
CA GLY A 94 -1.61 -12.59 -5.12
C GLY A 94 -1.54 -11.08 -5.27
N ALA A 95 -2.45 -10.52 -6.06
CA ALA A 95 -2.51 -9.11 -6.37
C ALA A 95 -3.94 -8.66 -6.63
N VAL A 96 -4.19 -7.40 -6.28
CA VAL A 96 -5.41 -6.68 -6.65
C VAL A 96 -5.10 -5.31 -7.20
N ALA A 97 -5.90 -4.84 -8.15
CA ALA A 97 -5.74 -3.52 -8.73
C ALA A 97 -7.06 -2.78 -8.88
N SER A 98 -6.99 -1.46 -8.70
CA SER A 98 -8.12 -0.52 -8.78
C SER A 98 -9.27 -0.91 -7.86
N VAL A 99 -8.95 -1.38 -6.65
CA VAL A 99 -9.96 -1.71 -5.63
C VAL A 99 -10.38 -0.46 -4.86
N GLN A 100 -11.67 -0.37 -4.55
CA GLN A 100 -12.27 0.71 -3.77
C GLN A 100 -12.83 0.15 -2.45
N ASN A 101 -12.88 0.98 -1.41
CA ASN A 101 -13.45 0.67 -0.08
C ASN A 101 -12.83 -0.51 0.69
N VAL A 102 -11.83 -1.20 0.14
CA VAL A 102 -11.10 -2.26 0.85
C VAL A 102 -10.13 -1.60 1.82
N LYS A 103 -10.33 -1.80 3.13
CA LYS A 103 -9.50 -1.18 4.17
C LYS A 103 -8.01 -1.46 3.99
N ASN A 104 -7.70 -2.73 3.72
CA ASN A 104 -6.33 -3.23 3.55
C ASN A 104 -6.18 -4.01 2.24
N PRO A 105 -5.85 -3.34 1.12
CA PRO A 105 -5.62 -3.98 -0.18
C PRO A 105 -4.64 -5.16 -0.14
N VAL A 106 -3.57 -5.08 0.67
CA VAL A 106 -2.60 -6.18 0.81
C VAL A 106 -3.25 -7.47 1.33
N SER A 107 -4.22 -7.38 2.24
CA SER A 107 -4.92 -8.57 2.74
C SER A 107 -5.89 -9.14 1.71
N LEU A 108 -6.47 -8.31 0.84
CA LEU A 108 -7.25 -8.83 -0.27
C LEU A 108 -6.35 -9.55 -1.29
N ALA A 109 -5.17 -9.00 -1.59
CA ALA A 109 -4.14 -9.68 -2.37
C ALA A 109 -3.72 -11.01 -1.73
N ARG A 110 -3.64 -11.09 -0.39
CA ARG A 110 -3.40 -12.35 0.32
C ARG A 110 -4.50 -13.37 0.06
N ARG A 111 -5.76 -12.95 0.08
CA ARG A 111 -6.88 -13.84 -0.25
C ARG A 111 -6.78 -14.36 -1.69
N VAL A 112 -6.35 -13.55 -2.65
CA VAL A 112 -6.10 -14.03 -4.02
C VAL A 112 -5.07 -15.16 -4.00
N LEU A 113 -3.92 -14.95 -3.33
CA LEU A 113 -2.87 -15.98 -3.17
C LEU A 113 -3.40 -17.26 -2.52
N ASP A 114 -4.11 -17.13 -1.40
CA ASP A 114 -4.57 -18.26 -0.58
C ASP A 114 -5.60 -19.13 -1.33
N THR A 115 -6.47 -18.52 -2.15
CA THR A 115 -7.40 -19.31 -2.99
C THR A 115 -6.67 -20.16 -4.03
N GLY A 116 -5.48 -19.72 -4.48
CA GLY A 116 -4.63 -20.46 -5.41
C GLY A 116 -5.17 -20.60 -6.83
N GLN A 117 -6.28 -19.94 -7.18
CA GLN A 117 -6.92 -20.04 -8.50
C GLN A 117 -6.42 -18.96 -9.48
N HIS A 118 -6.05 -17.80 -8.95
CA HIS A 118 -5.68 -16.61 -9.72
C HIS A 118 -4.46 -15.94 -9.08
N VAL A 119 -3.78 -15.09 -9.84
CA VAL A 119 -2.66 -14.28 -9.35
C VAL A 119 -3.05 -12.82 -9.20
N LEU A 120 -3.84 -12.27 -10.14
CA LEU A 120 -4.25 -10.86 -10.13
C LEU A 120 -5.73 -10.74 -10.46
N ILE A 121 -6.45 -9.93 -9.69
CA ILE A 121 -7.87 -9.58 -9.93
C ILE A 121 -8.01 -8.05 -9.93
N SER A 122 -8.77 -7.49 -10.87
CA SER A 122 -8.97 -6.04 -10.95
C SER A 122 -10.42 -5.67 -11.27
N GLY A 123 -10.74 -4.37 -11.12
CA GLY A 123 -12.04 -3.79 -11.46
C GLY A 123 -13.20 -4.40 -10.66
N LEU A 124 -14.37 -4.52 -11.29
CA LEU A 124 -15.58 -5.05 -10.65
C LEU A 124 -15.39 -6.45 -10.05
N GLY A 125 -14.62 -7.32 -10.71
CA GLY A 125 -14.34 -8.66 -10.20
C GLY A 125 -13.57 -8.66 -8.88
N ALA A 126 -12.69 -7.68 -8.66
CA ALA A 126 -11.97 -7.55 -7.39
C ALA A 126 -12.89 -7.08 -6.26
N PHE A 127 -13.87 -6.22 -6.56
CA PHE A 127 -14.91 -5.79 -5.62
C PHE A 127 -15.81 -6.96 -5.19
N GLU A 128 -16.33 -7.72 -6.15
CA GLU A 128 -17.13 -8.93 -5.88
C GLU A 128 -16.33 -9.96 -5.06
N PHE A 129 -15.05 -10.13 -5.40
CA PHE A 129 -14.15 -10.99 -4.66
C PHE A 129 -13.95 -10.52 -3.22
N ALA A 130 -13.75 -9.22 -2.99
CA ALA A 130 -13.62 -8.65 -1.64
C ALA A 130 -14.83 -8.97 -0.77
N HIS A 131 -16.05 -8.76 -1.29
CA HIS A 131 -17.28 -9.12 -0.60
C HIS A 131 -17.38 -10.61 -0.29
N LYS A 132 -17.05 -11.48 -1.27
CA LYS A 132 -17.07 -12.93 -1.09
C LYS A 132 -16.07 -13.40 -0.03
N GLN A 133 -14.89 -12.80 0.01
CA GLN A 133 -13.84 -13.11 1.00
C GLN A 133 -14.10 -12.48 2.37
N LYS A 134 -15.14 -11.65 2.51
CA LYS A 134 -15.51 -10.95 3.76
C LYS A 134 -14.35 -10.17 4.35
N VAL A 135 -13.56 -9.51 3.48
CA VAL A 135 -12.54 -8.57 3.95
C VAL A 135 -13.22 -7.35 4.57
N GLU A 136 -12.50 -6.67 5.45
CA GLU A 136 -12.99 -5.42 6.05
C GLU A 136 -13.10 -4.33 4.99
N LEU A 137 -14.28 -3.74 4.91
CA LEU A 137 -14.58 -2.62 4.02
C LEU A 137 -14.85 -1.39 4.88
N GLU A 138 -14.41 -0.24 4.40
CA GLU A 138 -14.59 1.06 5.04
C GLU A 138 -15.30 2.02 4.08
N ASP A 139 -15.99 3.02 4.62
CA ASP A 139 -16.60 4.08 3.82
C ASP A 139 -15.54 5.07 3.30
N ASP A 140 -15.96 5.93 2.38
CA ASP A 140 -15.07 6.93 1.78
C ASP A 140 -14.50 7.93 2.81
N GLN A 141 -15.18 8.14 3.95
CA GLN A 141 -14.70 9.05 5.00
C GLN A 141 -13.46 8.50 5.72
N TYR A 142 -13.33 7.18 5.81
CA TYR A 142 -12.14 6.55 6.37
C TYR A 142 -10.87 6.93 5.58
N PHE A 143 -10.97 6.92 4.25
CA PHE A 143 -9.87 7.21 3.31
C PHE A 143 -9.66 8.71 3.06
N PHE A 144 -10.61 9.55 3.47
CA PHE A 144 -10.53 10.97 3.24
C PHE A 144 -9.40 11.61 4.07
N ASP A 145 -8.51 12.30 3.37
CA ASP A 145 -7.52 13.19 3.96
C ASP A 145 -7.61 14.57 3.30
N GLU A 146 -7.80 15.61 4.12
CA GLU A 146 -7.97 16.99 3.66
C GLU A 146 -6.77 17.45 2.83
N PHE A 147 -5.56 17.07 3.23
CA PHE A 147 -4.36 17.47 2.52
C PHE A 147 -4.31 16.85 1.12
N ARG A 148 -4.62 15.55 0.98
CA ARG A 148 -4.73 14.87 -0.33
C ARG A 148 -5.84 15.46 -1.19
N TYR A 149 -6.96 15.81 -0.58
CA TYR A 149 -8.09 16.41 -1.28
C TYR A 149 -7.70 17.76 -1.89
N GLN A 150 -6.98 18.60 -1.15
CA GLN A 150 -6.48 19.87 -1.67
C GLN A 150 -5.46 19.69 -2.82
N GLN A 151 -4.59 18.66 -2.77
CA GLN A 151 -3.70 18.32 -3.89
C GLN A 151 -4.51 17.95 -5.15
N TRP A 152 -5.57 17.18 -4.98
CA TRP A 152 -6.46 16.82 -6.07
C TRP A 152 -7.22 18.03 -6.63
N GLN A 153 -7.76 18.92 -5.78
CA GLN A 153 -8.44 20.14 -6.23
C GLN A 153 -7.55 21.03 -7.12
N GLN A 154 -6.23 21.06 -6.84
CA GLN A 154 -5.27 21.83 -7.63
C GLN A 154 -5.00 21.24 -9.02
N THR A 155 -5.27 19.94 -9.23
CA THR A 155 -4.95 19.22 -10.46
C THR A 155 -6.19 18.74 -11.23
N ARG A 156 -7.35 18.68 -10.58
CA ARG A 156 -8.62 18.25 -11.18
C ARG A 156 -8.97 19.08 -12.41
N GLY A 157 -9.39 18.40 -13.47
CA GLY A 157 -9.74 19.03 -14.75
C GLY A 157 -8.55 19.40 -15.63
N THR A 158 -7.32 19.10 -15.18
CA THR A 158 -6.11 19.19 -16.00
C THR A 158 -5.66 17.79 -16.46
N ASP A 159 -4.78 17.74 -17.45
CA ASP A 159 -4.08 16.51 -17.86
C ASP A 159 -2.76 16.30 -17.08
N VAL A 160 -2.56 17.05 -15.99
CA VAL A 160 -1.40 16.89 -15.11
C VAL A 160 -1.67 15.73 -14.15
N TYR A 161 -0.77 14.76 -14.17
CA TYR A 161 -0.71 13.68 -13.20
C TYR A 161 0.46 13.93 -12.26
N GLN A 162 0.22 13.87 -10.95
CA GLN A 162 1.29 13.99 -9.97
C GLN A 162 1.69 12.58 -9.50
N LEU A 163 2.89 12.14 -9.93
CA LEU A 163 3.55 11.00 -9.30
C LEU A 163 3.94 11.41 -7.89
N ASP A 164 3.67 10.57 -6.92
CA ASP A 164 4.16 10.76 -5.55
C ASP A 164 5.71 10.74 -5.44
N HIS A 165 6.41 10.38 -6.52
CA HIS A 165 7.87 10.20 -6.56
C HIS A 165 8.64 11.07 -7.57
N SER A 166 7.99 11.74 -8.53
CA SER A 166 8.72 12.51 -9.56
C SER A 166 9.15 13.90 -9.09
N GLY A 167 10.38 14.30 -9.42
CA GLY A 167 11.01 15.56 -9.02
C GLY A 167 10.51 16.80 -9.77
N GLY A 168 9.23 17.13 -9.65
CA GLY A 168 8.69 18.45 -9.97
C GLY A 168 8.76 19.42 -8.79
N THR A 169 8.48 20.70 -9.03
CA THR A 169 8.50 21.82 -8.06
C THR A 169 7.45 21.72 -6.94
N ASP A 170 6.69 20.62 -6.87
CA ASP A 170 5.74 20.36 -5.80
C ASP A 170 6.40 19.48 -4.73
N ASP A 171 6.85 20.15 -3.67
CA ASP A 171 7.73 19.70 -2.59
C ASP A 171 7.13 18.63 -1.64
N ARG A 172 6.08 17.92 -2.08
CA ARG A 172 5.11 17.20 -1.23
C ARG A 172 4.92 15.75 -1.67
N LYS A 173 5.91 14.90 -1.35
CA LYS A 173 6.00 13.48 -1.74
C LYS A 173 5.51 12.54 -0.62
N PHE A 174 4.72 11.53 -0.96
CA PHE A 174 4.19 10.52 -0.04
C PHE A 174 4.07 9.18 -0.76
N GLY A 175 4.83 8.15 -0.38
CA GLY A 175 4.93 7.01 -1.28
C GLY A 175 4.06 5.82 -1.03
N THR A 176 4.07 4.99 -2.07
CA THR A 176 3.87 3.54 -2.03
C THR A 176 4.60 2.93 -0.83
N VAL A 177 3.94 1.99 -0.18
CA VAL A 177 4.46 1.27 0.98
C VAL A 177 4.83 -0.14 0.60
N GLY A 178 5.74 -0.74 1.35
CA GLY A 178 6.12 -2.13 1.10
C GLY A 178 6.97 -2.71 2.21
N ALA A 179 7.08 -4.03 2.20
CA ALA A 179 7.85 -4.80 3.14
C ALA A 179 8.51 -6.02 2.49
N VAL A 180 9.68 -6.41 2.99
CA VAL A 180 10.35 -7.67 2.67
C VAL A 180 10.79 -8.36 3.95
N ALA A 181 10.64 -9.68 4.02
CA ALA A 181 10.98 -10.46 5.20
C ALA A 181 11.74 -11.75 4.87
N LEU A 182 12.59 -12.17 5.81
CA LEU A 182 13.25 -13.48 5.90
C LEU A 182 12.82 -14.13 7.22
N ASP A 183 12.19 -15.30 7.15
CA ASP A 183 11.78 -16.06 8.34
C ASP A 183 12.84 -17.03 8.86
N ALA A 184 12.57 -17.65 10.01
CA ALA A 184 13.50 -18.55 10.70
C ALA A 184 13.79 -19.85 9.92
N GLU A 185 12.98 -20.16 8.92
CA GLU A 185 13.16 -21.29 8.00
C GLU A 185 13.93 -20.90 6.73
N GLY A 186 14.31 -19.63 6.59
CA GLY A 186 15.04 -19.12 5.44
C GLY A 186 14.16 -18.79 4.24
N ARG A 187 12.84 -18.66 4.43
CA ARG A 187 11.91 -18.31 3.34
C ARG A 187 11.80 -16.80 3.23
N LEU A 188 11.71 -16.32 1.99
CA LEU A 188 11.54 -14.90 1.68
C LEU A 188 10.09 -14.59 1.31
N ALA A 189 9.66 -13.37 1.60
CA ALA A 189 8.41 -12.81 1.10
C ALA A 189 8.54 -11.30 0.86
N ALA A 190 7.68 -10.78 -0.02
CA ALA A 190 7.57 -9.36 -0.32
C ALA A 190 6.09 -8.96 -0.43
N ALA A 191 5.77 -7.73 -0.07
CA ALA A 191 4.45 -7.13 -0.26
C ALA A 191 4.58 -5.63 -0.56
N THR A 192 3.71 -5.12 -1.42
CA THR A 192 3.67 -3.71 -1.86
C THR A 192 2.22 -3.24 -1.94
N SER A 193 1.94 -1.99 -1.56
CA SER A 193 0.60 -1.38 -1.63
C SER A 193 0.67 0.10 -1.96
N THR A 194 -0.29 0.61 -2.72
CA THR A 194 -0.34 2.00 -3.17
C THR A 194 -1.76 2.51 -3.44
N GLY A 195 -1.98 3.82 -3.29
CA GLY A 195 -3.13 4.53 -3.90
C GLY A 195 -2.90 4.95 -5.35
N GLY A 196 -1.69 4.77 -5.88
CA GLY A 196 -1.32 5.13 -7.25
C GLY A 196 -0.88 6.59 -7.36
N MET A 197 -1.53 7.37 -8.22
CA MET A 197 -1.13 8.75 -8.54
C MET A 197 -2.31 9.70 -8.40
N THR A 198 -2.07 10.88 -7.84
CA THR A 198 -3.09 11.93 -7.78
C THR A 198 -3.56 12.28 -9.19
N ASN A 199 -4.88 12.39 -9.36
CA ASN A 199 -5.55 12.70 -10.62
C ASN A 199 -5.36 11.61 -11.71
N LYS A 200 -4.98 10.37 -11.34
CA LYS A 200 -4.93 9.25 -12.30
C LYS A 200 -6.30 9.05 -12.97
N ARG A 201 -6.29 8.77 -14.26
CA ARG A 201 -7.50 8.50 -15.07
C ARG A 201 -7.63 7.04 -15.42
N TRP A 202 -8.86 6.65 -15.79
CA TRP A 202 -9.17 5.37 -16.44
C TRP A 202 -8.72 4.13 -15.65
N GLN A 203 -8.81 4.18 -14.32
CA GLN A 203 -8.38 3.09 -13.44
C GLN A 203 -6.93 2.66 -13.74
N ARG A 204 -6.03 3.65 -13.96
CA ARG A 204 -4.62 3.37 -14.24
C ARG A 204 -4.03 2.50 -13.14
N ILE A 205 -3.44 1.39 -13.58
CA ILE A 205 -2.72 0.43 -12.75
C ILE A 205 -1.22 0.76 -12.76
N GLY A 206 -0.62 0.84 -11.59
CA GLY A 206 0.82 1.07 -11.42
C GLY A 206 1.68 -0.20 -11.46
N ASP A 207 2.92 -0.07 -11.00
CA ASP A 207 3.87 -1.18 -10.76
C ASP A 207 3.45 -2.06 -9.58
N SER A 208 2.87 -1.47 -8.54
CA SER A 208 2.68 -2.12 -7.25
C SER A 208 1.85 -3.43 -7.26
N PRO A 209 0.83 -3.63 -8.12
CA PRO A 209 0.15 -4.92 -8.23
C PRO A 209 0.79 -5.87 -9.26
N ILE A 210 1.82 -5.45 -10.00
CA ILE A 210 2.43 -6.23 -11.08
C ILE A 210 3.64 -6.99 -10.55
N ILE A 211 3.52 -8.32 -10.47
CA ILE A 211 4.60 -9.18 -9.98
C ILE A 211 5.83 -9.05 -10.88
N GLY A 212 6.94 -8.60 -10.29
CA GLY A 212 8.23 -8.44 -10.97
C GLY A 212 8.51 -7.07 -11.59
N ALA A 213 7.60 -6.10 -11.42
CA ALA A 213 7.81 -4.69 -11.79
C ALA A 213 8.54 -3.89 -10.69
#